data_AF-A0A7C0U8M9-F1
#
_entry.id   AF-A0A7C0U8M9-F1
#
_cell.length_a   1.000
_cell.length_b   1.000
_cell.length_c   1.000
_cell.angle_alpha   90.00
_cell.angle_beta   90.00
_cell.angle_gamma   90.00
#
_symmetry.space_group_name_H-M   'P 1'
#
loop_
_entity.id
_entity.type
_entity.pdbx_description
1 polymer ?
#
loop_
_entity_poly.entity_id
_entity_poly.type
_entity_poly.pdbx_seq_one_letter_code
_entity_poly.pdbx_strand_id
1 'polypeptide(L)'
;MMSATTNVLAIVVSLLLFSPAIAVTHQTDATRLSATLSAWPGGMIIDHNWIDVGKITHAQLQSVFEKVRVHYAHTSHGGQITIGLDRLESANATLSVARGSNSLPSEDNALCI
;
A
#
# COMPACT_ATOMS: atom_id res chain seq x y z
N MET A 1 -1.53 25.21 -51.60
CA MET A 1 -3.00 25.17 -51.41
C MET A 1 -3.33 23.94 -50.58
N MET A 2 -3.46 24.09 -49.26
CA MET A 2 -3.87 23.00 -48.37
C MET A 2 -5.36 22.72 -48.62
N SER A 3 -5.68 21.48 -49.01
CA SER A 3 -7.03 21.05 -49.34
C SER A 3 -7.95 21.19 -48.12
N ALA A 4 -9.15 21.75 -48.33
CA ALA A 4 -10.18 21.93 -47.30
C ALA A 4 -10.52 20.61 -46.55
N THR A 5 -10.24 19.46 -47.15
CA THR A 5 -10.43 18.13 -46.56
C THR A 5 -9.45 17.80 -45.42
N THR A 6 -8.22 18.33 -45.45
CA THR A 6 -7.22 18.12 -44.39
C THR A 6 -7.60 18.85 -43.10
N ASN A 7 -8.27 19.99 -43.20
CA ASN A 7 -8.67 20.80 -42.05
C ASN A 7 -9.88 20.19 -41.31
N VAL A 8 -10.81 19.57 -42.03
CA VAL A 8 -11.99 18.93 -41.42
C VAL A 8 -11.60 17.69 -40.62
N LEU A 9 -10.67 16.88 -41.15
CA LEU A 9 -10.19 15.67 -40.45
C LEU A 9 -9.45 16.04 -39.15
N ALA A 10 -8.61 17.09 -39.18
CA ALA A 10 -7.90 17.56 -37.99
C ALA A 10 -8.84 18.09 -36.90
N ILE A 11 -9.94 18.76 -37.28
CA ILE A 11 -10.96 19.26 -36.35
C ILE A 11 -11.75 18.11 -35.71
N VAL A 12 -12.15 17.10 -36.49
CA VAL A 12 -12.87 15.92 -35.98
C VAL A 12 -11.99 15.08 -35.03
N VAL A 13 -10.71 14.90 -35.35
CA VAL A 13 -9.75 14.21 -34.47
C VAL A 13 -9.49 15.02 -33.18
N SER A 14 -9.41 16.35 -33.27
CA SER A 14 -9.22 17.21 -32.09
C SER A 14 -10.43 17.21 -31.16
N LEU A 15 -11.66 17.13 -31.71
CA LEU A 15 -12.90 17.03 -30.93
C LEU A 15 -13.06 15.66 -30.24
N LEU A 16 -12.55 14.58 -30.84
CA LEU A 16 -12.56 13.25 -30.22
C LEU A 16 -11.52 13.12 -29.08
N LEU A 17 -10.40 13.84 -29.16
CA LEU A 17 -9.35 13.83 -28.13
C LEU A 17 -9.63 14.79 -26.95
N PHE A 18 -10.59 15.71 -27.10
CA PHE A 18 -11.03 16.65 -26.06
C PHE A 18 -12.44 16.34 -25.53
N SER A 19 -12.86 15.07 -25.54
CA SER A 19 -14.03 14.67 -24.75
C SER A 19 -13.73 14.92 -23.27
N PRO A 20 -14.48 15.78 -22.56
CA PRO A 20 -14.37 15.81 -21.11
C PRO A 20 -14.76 14.42 -20.63
N ALA A 21 -13.86 13.79 -19.87
CA ALA A 21 -14.17 12.55 -19.16
C ALA A 21 -15.54 12.72 -18.54
N ILE A 22 -16.49 11.88 -18.96
CA ILE A 22 -17.77 11.74 -18.28
C ILE A 22 -17.37 11.46 -16.84
N ALA A 23 -17.58 12.44 -15.96
CA ALA A 23 -17.41 12.25 -14.55
C ALA A 23 -18.46 11.19 -14.17
N VAL A 24 -18.03 9.94 -14.15
CA VAL A 24 -18.78 8.88 -13.49
C VAL A 24 -18.81 9.32 -12.05
N THR A 25 -19.92 9.93 -11.65
CA THR A 25 -20.20 10.22 -10.26
C THR A 25 -20.22 8.86 -9.57
N HIS A 26 -19.13 8.52 -8.89
CA HIS A 26 -19.12 7.38 -7.99
C HIS A 26 -20.06 7.75 -6.87
N GLN A 27 -21.30 7.27 -6.97
CA GLN A 27 -22.28 7.40 -5.91
C GLN A 27 -21.70 6.63 -4.73
N THR A 28 -21.03 7.34 -3.82
CA THR A 28 -20.69 6.79 -2.51
C THR A 28 -22.01 6.58 -1.82
N ASP A 29 -22.51 5.36 -1.95
CA ASP A 29 -23.70 4.84 -1.31
C ASP A 29 -23.44 4.79 0.20
N ALA A 30 -23.35 5.96 0.84
CA ALA A 30 -23.23 6.13 2.29
C ALA A 30 -24.42 5.51 3.03
N THR A 31 -25.49 5.20 2.29
CA THR A 31 -26.67 4.45 2.71
C THR A 31 -26.48 2.93 2.78
N ARG A 32 -25.35 2.37 2.32
CA ARG A 32 -24.99 0.96 2.55
C ARG A 32 -24.18 0.71 3.83
N LEU A 33 -23.81 1.76 4.59
CA LEU A 33 -23.14 1.59 5.89
C LEU A 33 -24.05 1.02 7.00
N SER A 34 -25.35 0.84 6.74
CA SER A 34 -26.24 0.06 7.61
C SER A 34 -26.23 -1.45 7.32
N ALA A 35 -25.48 -1.91 6.31
CA ALA A 35 -25.31 -3.33 6.06
C ALA A 35 -24.26 -3.89 7.03
N THR A 36 -24.76 -4.43 8.15
CA THR A 36 -24.08 -5.45 8.96
C THR A 36 -22.73 -5.03 9.56
N LEU A 37 -22.75 -4.07 10.49
CA LEU A 37 -22.00 -4.33 11.72
C LEU A 37 -22.58 -5.62 12.27
N SER A 38 -21.84 -6.73 12.13
CA SER A 38 -22.15 -7.96 12.82
C SER A 38 -22.41 -7.58 14.27
N ALA A 39 -23.66 -7.72 14.72
CA ALA A 39 -24.07 -7.39 16.08
C ALA A 39 -23.51 -8.46 17.02
N TRP A 40 -22.19 -8.56 17.10
CA TRP A 40 -21.50 -9.28 18.15
C TRP A 40 -21.78 -8.48 19.42
N PRO A 41 -22.53 -9.04 20.39
CA PRO A 41 -22.96 -8.29 21.58
C PRO A 41 -21.79 -7.68 22.38
N GLY A 42 -20.55 -8.12 22.14
CA GLY A 42 -19.33 -7.59 22.75
C GLY A 42 -18.38 -6.85 21.80
N GLY A 43 -18.74 -6.63 20.53
CA GLY A 43 -17.83 -6.10 19.52
C GLY A 43 -16.71 -7.08 19.11
N MET A 44 -15.89 -6.69 18.14
CA MET A 44 -14.66 -7.41 17.80
C MET A 44 -13.52 -6.89 18.69
N ILE A 45 -13.04 -7.73 19.60
CA ILE A 45 -11.83 -7.43 20.39
C ILE A 45 -10.63 -7.98 19.61
N ILE A 46 -9.78 -7.10 19.11
CA ILE A 46 -8.48 -7.46 18.52
C ILE A 46 -7.43 -7.32 19.62
N ASP A 47 -7.05 -8.43 20.23
CA ASP A 47 -5.97 -8.46 21.22
C ASP A 47 -4.61 -8.42 20.51
N HIS A 48 -3.91 -7.29 20.65
CA HIS A 48 -2.59 -7.09 20.07
C HIS A 48 -1.45 -7.60 20.96
N ASN A 49 -1.75 -8.24 22.10
CA ASN A 49 -0.76 -8.79 23.04
C ASN A 49 -0.36 -10.24 22.72
N TRP A 50 -0.71 -10.75 21.54
CA TRP A 50 -0.42 -12.15 21.20
C TRP A 50 1.07 -12.40 20.94
N ILE A 51 1.82 -11.38 20.50
CA ILE A 51 3.26 -11.53 20.26
C ILE A 51 4.09 -10.94 21.39
N ASP A 52 4.90 -11.78 22.02
CA ASP A 52 5.97 -11.36 22.92
C ASP A 52 7.26 -11.28 22.11
N VAL A 53 7.59 -10.07 21.67
CA VAL A 53 8.80 -9.81 20.85
C VAL A 53 10.09 -10.17 21.58
N GLY A 54 10.09 -10.21 22.92
CA GLY A 54 11.24 -10.62 23.72
C GLY A 54 11.54 -12.12 23.64
N LYS A 55 10.60 -12.94 23.16
CA LYS A 55 10.80 -14.38 22.93
C LYS A 55 11.35 -14.71 21.55
N ILE A 56 11.48 -13.72 20.67
CA ILE A 56 12.08 -13.92 19.36
C ILE A 56 13.59 -14.14 19.56
N THR A 57 14.06 -15.31 19.18
CA THR A 57 15.49 -15.67 19.30
C THR A 57 16.32 -15.03 18.20
N HIS A 58 17.61 -14.84 18.45
CA HIS A 58 18.54 -14.35 17.44
C HIS A 58 18.57 -15.23 16.18
N ALA A 59 18.50 -16.56 16.33
CA ALA A 59 18.47 -17.49 15.19
C ALA A 59 17.22 -17.31 14.33
N GLN A 60 16.08 -17.01 14.94
CA GLN A 60 14.85 -16.69 14.20
C GLN A 60 14.98 -15.36 13.44
N LEU A 61 15.58 -14.33 14.05
CA LEU A 61 15.84 -13.06 13.38
C LEU A 61 16.77 -13.23 12.18
N GLN A 62 17.89 -13.93 12.35
CA GLN A 62 18.81 -14.20 11.25
C GLN A 62 18.13 -14.97 10.11
N SER A 63 17.31 -15.98 10.44
CA SER A 63 16.55 -16.70 9.43
C SER A 63 15.55 -15.79 8.68
N VAL A 64 15.03 -14.73 9.31
CA VAL A 64 14.16 -13.75 8.64
C VAL A 64 15.00 -12.85 7.75
N PHE A 65 16.09 -12.28 8.25
CA PHE A 65 16.97 -11.40 7.47
C PHE A 65 17.52 -12.08 6.20
N GLU A 66 17.84 -13.36 6.28
CA GLU A 66 18.39 -14.12 5.15
C GLU A 66 17.33 -14.56 4.14
N LYS A 67 16.12 -14.95 4.60
CA LYS A 67 15.15 -15.68 3.77
C LYS A 67 13.94 -14.86 3.38
N VAL A 68 13.59 -13.84 4.16
CA VAL A 68 12.43 -13.00 3.91
C VAL A 68 12.89 -11.75 3.18
N ARG A 69 12.53 -11.68 1.90
CA ARG A 69 12.74 -10.51 1.05
C ARG A 69 11.38 -10.06 0.53
N VAL A 70 10.98 -8.85 0.88
CA VAL A 70 9.72 -8.26 0.43
C VAL A 70 10.08 -7.11 -0.46
N HIS A 71 9.46 -6.96 -1.63
CA HIS A 71 9.63 -5.73 -2.42
C HIS A 71 8.33 -4.94 -2.36
N TYR A 72 8.36 -3.76 -1.73
CA TYR A 72 7.16 -2.96 -1.52
C TYR A 72 7.14 -1.69 -2.40
N ALA A 73 6.59 -1.79 -3.61
CA ALA A 73 6.63 -0.72 -4.61
C ALA A 73 5.57 0.40 -4.44
N HIS A 74 4.62 0.30 -3.50
CA HIS A 74 3.48 1.25 -3.41
C HIS A 74 3.26 1.79 -1.99
N THR A 75 3.63 3.04 -1.75
CA THR A 75 3.67 3.65 -0.40
C THR A 75 2.31 4.08 0.18
N SER A 76 1.23 4.13 -0.62
CA SER A 76 -0.06 4.68 -0.15
C SER A 76 -0.90 3.70 0.69
N HIS A 77 -0.85 2.39 0.39
CA HIS A 77 -1.69 1.39 1.07
C HIS A 77 -0.95 0.58 2.15
N GLY A 78 0.38 0.75 2.27
CA GLY A 78 1.22 -0.01 3.20
C GLY A 78 1.62 0.73 4.46
N GLY A 79 1.02 1.90 4.73
CA GLY A 79 1.36 2.74 5.87
C GLY A 79 1.33 1.98 7.19
N GLN A 80 0.38 1.06 7.36
CA GLN A 80 0.26 0.27 8.59
C GLN A 80 1.45 -0.66 8.82
N ILE A 81 1.94 -1.32 7.76
CA ILE A 81 3.12 -2.21 7.85
C ILE A 81 4.36 -1.37 8.13
N THR A 82 4.57 -0.33 7.33
CA THR A 82 5.77 0.51 7.40
C THR A 82 5.86 1.27 8.73
N ILE A 83 4.76 1.82 9.24
CA ILE A 83 4.69 2.44 10.58
C ILE A 83 4.90 1.38 11.69
N GLY A 84 4.34 0.17 11.51
CA GLY A 84 4.52 -0.92 12.47
C GLY A 84 5.98 -1.34 12.60
N LEU A 85 6.67 -1.50 11.46
CA LEU A 85 8.11 -1.81 11.41
C LEU A 85 8.95 -0.72 12.06
N ASP A 86 8.68 0.56 11.76
CA ASP A 86 9.40 1.70 12.37
C ASP A 86 9.24 1.71 13.90
N ARG A 87 8.04 1.41 14.40
CA ARG A 87 7.78 1.32 15.85
C ARG A 87 8.51 0.16 16.50
N LEU A 88 8.60 -0.99 15.84
CA LEU A 88 9.31 -2.16 16.35
C LEU A 88 10.81 -1.90 16.45
N GLU A 89 11.43 -1.37 15.39
CA GLU A 89 12.86 -1.02 15.39
C GLU A 89 13.17 0.07 16.42
N SER A 90 12.31 1.09 16.53
CA SER A 90 12.45 2.15 17.53
C SER A 90 12.37 1.62 18.97
N ALA A 91 11.55 0.60 19.22
CA ALA A 91 11.42 -0.03 20.53
C ALA A 91 12.55 -1.02 20.82
N ASN A 92 13.10 -1.66 19.78
CA ASN A 92 14.18 -2.62 19.89
C ASN A 92 15.02 -2.64 18.60
N ALA A 93 16.25 -2.09 18.68
CA ALA A 93 17.17 -2.02 17.55
C ALA A 93 17.61 -3.38 17.00
N THR A 94 17.39 -4.50 17.71
CA THR A 94 17.64 -5.83 17.14
C THR A 94 16.60 -6.25 16.09
N LEU A 95 15.46 -5.55 16.02
CA LEU A 95 14.41 -5.73 15.04
C LEU A 95 14.61 -4.77 13.85
N SER A 96 15.81 -4.75 13.29
CA SER A 96 16.18 -3.75 12.29
C SER A 96 15.46 -3.93 10.95
N VAL A 97 15.14 -2.81 10.29
CA VAL A 97 14.43 -2.78 9.01
C VAL A 97 15.12 -1.83 8.03
N ALA A 98 15.37 -2.31 6.82
CA ALA A 98 15.85 -1.51 5.70
C ALA A 98 14.70 -1.33 4.71
N ARG A 99 14.35 -0.09 4.38
CA ARG A 99 13.22 0.22 3.48
C ARG A 99 13.66 0.94 2.22
N GLY A 100 13.30 0.39 1.06
CA GLY A 100 13.47 1.04 -0.23
C GLY A 100 12.16 1.62 -0.76
N SER A 101 12.26 2.71 -1.52
CA SER A 101 11.15 3.18 -2.35
C SER A 101 11.38 2.71 -3.78
N ASN A 102 10.45 1.95 -4.34
CA ASN A 102 10.56 1.34 -5.68
C ASN A 102 11.86 0.53 -5.88
N SER A 103 12.45 0.07 -4.79
CA SER A 103 13.68 -0.71 -4.76
C SER A 103 13.64 -1.64 -3.56
N LEU A 104 14.31 -2.78 -3.65
CA LEU A 104 14.54 -3.64 -2.50
C LEU A 104 15.96 -3.37 -1.99
N PRO A 105 16.13 -2.84 -0.78
CA PRO A 105 17.45 -2.59 -0.22
C PRO A 105 18.23 -3.90 0.00
N SER A 106 19.52 -3.74 0.27
CA SER A 106 20.42 -4.83 0.62
C SER A 106 21.24 -4.37 1.81
N GLU A 107 20.81 -4.78 3.00
CA GLU A 107 21.46 -4.48 4.26
C GLU A 107 21.54 -5.76 5.10
N ASP A 108 22.71 -6.00 5.68
CA ASP A 108 22.95 -7.16 6.53
C ASP A 108 22.26 -6.95 7.89
N ASN A 109 21.74 -8.02 8.48
CA ASN A 109 21.07 -8.00 9.78
C ASN A 109 19.81 -7.11 9.86
N ALA A 110 19.16 -6.84 8.72
CA ALA A 110 17.90 -6.10 8.66
C ALA A 110 16.89 -6.82 7.77
N LEU A 111 15.60 -6.67 8.10
CA LEU A 111 14.53 -7.03 7.17
C LEU A 111 14.52 -6.03 6.02
N CYS A 112 14.84 -6.49 4.82
CA CYS A 112 14.80 -5.66 3.61
C CYS A 112 13.40 -5.68 2.99
N ILE A 113 12.77 -4.49 2.87
CA ILE A 113 11.43 -4.28 2.31
C ILE A 113 11.35 -3.15 1.27
#